data_AF-A0A954XA10-F1
#
_entry.id   AF-A0A954XA10-F1
#
_cell.length_a   1.000
_cell.length_b   1.000
_cell.length_c   1.000
_cell.angle_alpha   90.00
_cell.angle_beta   90.00
_cell.angle_gamma   90.00
#
_symmetry.space_group_name_H-M   'P 1'
#
loop_
_entity.id
_entity.type
_entity.pdbx_description
1 polymer ?
#
loop_
_entity_poly.entity_id
_entity_poly.type
_entity_poly.pdbx_seq_one_letter_code
_entity_poly.pdbx_strand_id
1 'polypeptide(L)'
;MSVTLKRAALTHLPTQTSYLTIPPKSITEAAMSYYRAAIVCGLFHMLVLDAAWGDEPASATPAKAATEKPADSHRVPLATARDRAKVMHNVYATTLEVIHDRYFHGDRAVIPARAMEDVFSEMKRQMKIEARWISVNLRAMSIDHEPETEFERQAAKALS
;
A
#
# COMPACT_ATOMS: atom_id res chain seq x y z
N MET A 1 -64.04 6.36 14.92
CA MET A 1 -64.03 4.87 14.89
C MET A 1 -63.33 4.44 13.62
N SER A 2 -62.24 3.70 13.54
CA SER A 2 -61.12 3.37 14.42
C SER A 2 -60.01 2.92 13.47
N VAL A 3 -58.80 3.46 13.63
CA VAL A 3 -57.60 3.05 12.92
C VAL A 3 -57.06 1.79 13.58
N THR A 4 -56.86 0.70 12.84
CA THR A 4 -56.24 -0.52 13.39
C THR A 4 -54.88 -0.75 12.73
N LEU A 5 -53.85 -0.16 13.34
CA LEU A 5 -52.45 -0.55 13.20
C LEU A 5 -52.29 -2.01 13.67
N LYS A 6 -51.81 -2.92 12.82
CA LYS A 6 -51.21 -4.17 13.29
C LYS A 6 -49.70 -4.01 13.32
N ARG A 7 -49.20 -3.72 14.52
CA ARG A 7 -47.78 -3.68 14.91
C ARG A 7 -47.52 -4.95 15.72
N ALA A 8 -46.80 -5.92 15.15
CA ALA A 8 -46.22 -7.09 15.83
C ALA A 8 -45.34 -7.81 14.78
N ALA A 9 -44.10 -8.24 14.99
CA ALA A 9 -43.35 -8.44 16.22
C ALA A 9 -41.85 -8.20 15.92
N LEU A 10 -41.21 -7.41 16.78
CA LEU A 10 -39.77 -7.16 16.78
C LEU A 10 -39.30 -7.58 18.17
N THR A 11 -38.84 -8.83 18.33
CA THR A 11 -38.26 -9.26 19.62
C THR A 11 -37.38 -10.50 19.45
N HIS A 12 -36.08 -10.27 19.70
CA HIS A 12 -35.04 -11.19 20.18
C HIS A 12 -34.33 -12.12 19.16
N LEU A 13 -33.31 -11.58 18.48
CA LEU A 13 -32.09 -12.36 18.21
C LEU A 13 -31.13 -12.20 19.40
N PRO A 14 -30.56 -13.28 19.94
CA PRO A 14 -29.58 -13.19 21.02
C PRO A 14 -28.23 -12.71 20.49
N THR A 15 -27.85 -11.50 20.85
CA THR A 15 -26.50 -10.95 20.70
C THR A 15 -25.57 -11.65 21.70
N GLN A 16 -25.00 -12.80 21.34
CA GLN A 16 -23.94 -13.43 22.13
C GLN A 16 -22.58 -12.91 21.67
N THR A 17 -22.25 -11.67 22.04
CA THR A 17 -20.87 -11.18 22.04
C THR A 17 -20.19 -11.76 23.27
N SER A 18 -19.66 -12.98 23.15
CA SER A 18 -18.76 -13.55 24.14
C SER A 18 -17.45 -12.75 24.12
N TYR A 19 -17.37 -11.72 24.96
CA TYR A 19 -16.10 -11.09 25.29
C TYR A 19 -15.19 -12.16 25.89
N LEU A 20 -14.09 -12.44 25.21
CA LEU A 20 -12.99 -13.23 25.74
C LEU A 20 -12.46 -12.45 26.96
N THR A 21 -12.90 -12.83 28.17
CA THR A 21 -12.30 -12.40 29.42
C THR A 21 -10.88 -12.93 29.47
N ILE A 22 -9.95 -12.14 28.93
CA ILE A 22 -8.52 -12.35 29.13
C ILE A 22 -8.25 -11.92 30.58
N PRO A 23 -7.82 -12.82 31.48
CA PRO A 23 -7.48 -12.42 32.83
C PRO A 23 -6.34 -11.40 32.78
N PRO A 24 -6.35 -10.34 33.61
CA PRO A 24 -5.27 -9.38 33.64
C PRO A 24 -4.02 -10.07 34.18
N LYS A 25 -3.15 -10.54 33.30
CA LYS A 25 -1.77 -10.85 33.69
C LYS A 25 -1.16 -9.53 34.15
N SER A 26 -0.79 -9.49 35.42
CA SER A 26 -0.19 -8.33 36.05
C SER A 26 0.96 -7.83 35.18
N ILE A 27 0.96 -6.51 34.93
CA ILE A 27 1.88 -5.80 34.03
C ILE A 27 3.36 -6.15 34.33
N THR A 28 3.64 -6.57 35.57
CA THR A 28 4.94 -7.04 36.06
C THR A 28 5.44 -8.34 35.42
N GLU A 29 4.57 -9.32 35.14
CA GLU A 29 5.03 -10.62 34.59
C GLU A 29 5.30 -10.55 33.07
N ALA A 30 4.51 -9.76 32.34
CA ALA A 30 4.72 -9.55 30.91
C ALA A 30 6.04 -8.81 30.65
N ALA A 31 6.35 -7.78 31.44
CA ALA A 31 7.59 -7.02 31.33
C ALA A 31 8.85 -7.86 31.60
N MET A 32 8.80 -8.77 32.58
CA MET A 32 9.92 -9.67 32.89
C MET A 32 10.14 -10.76 31.82
N SER A 33 9.08 -11.22 31.15
CA SER A 33 9.20 -12.17 30.03
C SER A 33 9.87 -11.53 28.81
N TYR A 34 9.48 -10.30 28.46
CA TYR A 34 10.08 -9.54 27.37
C TYR A 34 11.55 -9.20 27.65
N TYR A 35 11.90 -8.87 28.89
CA TYR A 35 13.28 -8.54 29.28
C TYR A 35 14.22 -9.75 29.21
N ARG A 36 13.74 -10.94 29.58
CA ARG A 36 14.51 -12.20 29.45
C ARG A 36 14.74 -12.60 28.00
N ALA A 37 13.75 -12.42 27.12
CA ALA A 37 13.90 -12.68 25.69
C ALA A 37 14.86 -11.67 25.01
N ALA A 38 14.84 -10.40 25.41
CA ALA A 38 15.74 -9.37 24.89
C ALA A 38 17.20 -9.61 25.28
N ILE A 39 17.47 -10.08 26.50
CA ILE A 39 18.84 -10.39 26.98
C ILE A 39 19.44 -11.58 26.23
N VAL A 40 18.66 -12.64 25.97
CA VAL A 40 19.14 -13.83 25.23
C VAL A 40 19.40 -13.49 23.76
N CYS A 41 18.60 -12.62 23.14
CA CYS A 41 18.81 -12.19 21.75
C CYS A 41 19.96 -11.17 21.60
N GLY A 42 20.15 -10.28 22.58
CA GLY A 42 21.24 -9.31 22.61
C GLY A 42 22.61 -9.93 22.85
N LEU A 43 22.70 -10.91 23.76
CA LEU A 43 23.95 -11.67 23.98
C LEU A 43 24.36 -12.51 22.77
N PHE A 44 23.40 -13.00 21.98
CA PHE A 44 23.70 -13.74 20.75
C PHE A 44 24.24 -12.84 19.63
N HIS A 45 23.76 -11.59 19.54
CA HIS A 45 24.32 -10.61 18.59
C HIS A 45 25.70 -10.09 19.01
N MET A 46 25.96 -9.99 20.33
CA MET A 46 27.27 -9.52 20.80
C MET A 46 28.37 -10.58 20.58
N LEU A 47 28.05 -11.87 20.63
CA LEU A 47 29.03 -12.95 20.44
C LEU A 47 29.38 -13.22 18.96
N VAL A 48 28.56 -12.74 18.01
CA VAL A 48 28.83 -12.88 16.56
C VAL A 48 29.60 -11.66 16.01
N LEU A 49 29.59 -10.52 16.71
CA LEU A 49 30.21 -9.28 16.23
C LEU A 49 31.72 -9.15 16.52
N ASP A 50 32.25 -9.87 17.51
CA ASP A 50 33.70 -9.86 17.85
C ASP A 50 34.56 -10.74 16.91
N ALA A 51 33.95 -11.61 16.10
CA ALA A 51 34.70 -12.46 15.16
C ALA A 51 35.04 -11.76 13.82
N ALA A 52 34.63 -10.50 13.63
CA ALA A 52 34.77 -9.78 12.37
C ALA A 52 35.81 -8.63 12.39
N TRP A 53 36.48 -8.38 13.51
CA TRP A 53 37.53 -7.34 13.61
C TRP A 53 38.88 -7.91 14.10
N GLY A 54 39.31 -8.98 13.45
CA GLY A 54 40.72 -9.40 13.48
C GLY A 54 41.53 -8.53 12.52
N ASP A 55 42.45 -7.74 13.10
CA ASP A 55 43.42 -6.89 12.42
C ASP A 55 44.36 -7.68 11.47
N GLU A 56 44.88 -6.98 10.48
CA GLU A 56 45.59 -7.48 9.29
C GLU A 56 47.01 -8.03 9.61
N PRO A 57 47.63 -8.81 8.71
CA PRO A 57 48.76 -8.17 8.06
C PRO A 57 48.84 -8.42 6.54
N ALA A 58 49.12 -7.32 5.85
CA ALA A 58 49.48 -7.22 4.45
C ALA A 58 50.50 -8.28 4.00
N SER A 59 50.15 -9.05 2.95
CA SER A 59 51.10 -9.55 1.96
C SER A 59 50.39 -10.09 0.71
N ALA A 60 50.81 -9.55 -0.43
CA ALA A 60 50.77 -10.14 -1.77
C ALA A 60 49.39 -10.45 -2.42
N THR A 61 49.04 -9.63 -3.40
CA THR A 61 48.08 -9.95 -4.47
C THR A 61 48.46 -11.27 -5.17
N PRO A 62 47.46 -12.09 -5.50
CA PRO A 62 47.26 -12.34 -6.92
C PRO A 62 45.81 -12.04 -7.33
N ALA A 63 45.69 -11.57 -8.56
CA ALA A 63 44.46 -11.22 -9.26
C ALA A 63 43.29 -12.16 -8.93
N LYS A 64 42.33 -11.68 -8.12
CA LYS A 64 41.04 -12.35 -7.96
C LYS A 64 40.16 -11.91 -9.12
N ALA A 65 40.01 -12.83 -10.06
CA ALA A 65 39.10 -12.81 -11.19
C ALA A 65 37.88 -11.90 -10.94
N ALA A 66 37.72 -10.91 -11.83
CA ALA A 66 36.45 -10.23 -12.01
C ALA A 66 35.39 -11.32 -12.19
N THR A 67 34.64 -11.56 -11.12
CA THR A 67 33.52 -12.47 -11.15
C THR A 67 32.49 -11.74 -11.99
N GLU A 68 32.43 -12.09 -13.27
CA GLU A 68 31.41 -11.64 -14.20
C GLU A 68 30.07 -12.05 -13.60
N LYS A 69 29.44 -11.10 -12.91
CA LYS A 69 28.10 -11.25 -12.37
C LYS A 69 27.21 -11.53 -13.58
N PRO A 70 26.44 -12.64 -13.59
CA PRO A 70 25.62 -12.97 -14.74
C PRO A 70 24.76 -11.75 -15.05
N ALA A 71 24.84 -11.29 -16.30
CA ALA A 71 24.01 -10.22 -16.80
C ALA A 71 22.56 -10.70 -16.69
N ASP A 72 21.91 -10.29 -15.61
CA ASP A 72 20.52 -10.56 -15.34
C ASP A 72 19.70 -9.99 -16.50
N SER A 73 19.19 -10.87 -17.36
CA SER A 73 18.50 -10.53 -18.60
C SER A 73 17.19 -9.76 -18.37
N HIS A 74 16.78 -9.65 -17.10
CA HIS A 74 15.59 -8.92 -16.68
C HIS A 74 15.89 -7.53 -16.10
N ARG A 75 17.15 -7.10 -16.07
CA ARG A 75 17.53 -5.81 -15.46
C ARG A 75 17.12 -4.65 -16.36
N VAL A 76 16.13 -3.89 -15.91
CA VAL A 76 15.71 -2.64 -16.55
C VAL A 76 16.87 -1.63 -16.53
N PRO A 77 17.15 -0.90 -17.62
CA PRO A 77 18.14 0.16 -17.64
C PRO A 77 17.90 1.18 -16.52
N LEU A 78 18.97 1.66 -15.90
CA LEU A 78 18.87 2.57 -14.74
C LEU A 78 18.09 3.86 -15.05
N ALA A 79 18.21 4.38 -16.28
CA ALA A 79 17.44 5.53 -16.74
C ALA A 79 15.93 5.24 -16.68
N THR A 80 15.49 4.15 -17.32
CA THR A 80 14.08 3.73 -17.32
C THR A 80 13.56 3.42 -15.92
N ALA A 81 14.39 2.82 -15.05
CA ALA A 81 14.02 2.57 -13.66
C ALA A 81 13.77 3.88 -12.89
N ARG A 82 14.62 4.90 -13.10
CA ARG A 82 14.45 6.23 -12.49
C ARG A 82 13.22 6.94 -13.02
N ASP A 83 12.97 6.88 -14.33
CA ASP A 83 11.79 7.51 -14.92
C ASP A 83 10.51 6.90 -14.36
N ARG A 84 10.44 5.56 -14.27
CA ARG A 84 9.32 4.85 -13.65
C ARG A 84 9.15 5.22 -12.18
N ALA A 85 10.24 5.31 -11.42
CA ALA A 85 10.20 5.71 -10.02
C ALA A 85 9.69 7.14 -9.85
N LYS A 86 10.11 8.07 -10.73
CA LYS A 86 9.64 9.47 -10.72
C LYS A 86 8.15 9.57 -11.03
N VAL A 87 7.68 8.86 -12.07
CA VAL A 87 6.25 8.80 -12.39
C VAL A 87 5.46 8.26 -11.21
N MET A 88 5.89 7.13 -10.64
CA MET A 88 5.19 6.51 -9.52
C MET A 88 5.17 7.41 -8.27
N HIS A 89 6.29 8.07 -7.95
CA HIS A 89 6.36 9.05 -6.88
C HIS A 89 5.36 10.18 -7.07
N ASN A 90 5.31 10.75 -8.28
CA ASN A 90 4.41 11.85 -8.59
C ASN A 90 2.94 11.44 -8.49
N VAL A 91 2.56 10.25 -8.96
CA VAL A 91 1.19 9.72 -8.83
C VAL A 91 0.77 9.66 -7.37
N TYR A 92 1.60 9.09 -6.49
CA TYR A 92 1.27 8.99 -5.07
C TYR A 92 1.26 10.34 -4.36
N ALA A 93 2.24 11.20 -4.63
CA ALA A 93 2.29 12.54 -4.06
C ALA A 93 1.05 13.36 -4.44
N THR A 94 0.69 13.35 -5.74
CA THR A 94 -0.49 14.02 -6.27
C THR A 94 -1.78 13.50 -5.62
N THR A 95 -1.91 12.18 -5.52
CA THR A 95 -3.09 11.55 -4.91
C THR A 95 -3.24 11.97 -3.45
N LEU A 96 -2.15 11.96 -2.69
CA LEU A 96 -2.16 12.36 -1.29
C LEU A 96 -2.52 13.84 -1.13
N GLU A 97 -1.97 14.72 -1.95
CA GLU A 97 -2.24 16.16 -1.92
C GLU A 97 -3.72 16.46 -2.16
N VAL A 98 -4.29 15.89 -3.22
CA VAL A 98 -5.71 16.10 -3.57
C VAL A 98 -6.64 15.52 -2.51
N ILE A 99 -6.37 14.32 -2.01
CA ILE A 99 -7.18 13.73 -0.94
C ILE A 99 -7.06 14.56 0.33
N HIS A 100 -5.86 14.99 0.69
CA HIS A 100 -5.63 15.83 1.87
C HIS A 100 -6.40 17.14 1.75
N ASP A 101 -6.28 17.84 0.62
CA ASP A 101 -7.01 19.08 0.38
C ASP A 101 -8.53 18.87 0.46
N ARG A 102 -9.04 17.84 -0.23
CA ARG A 102 -10.48 17.61 -0.31
C ARG A 102 -11.10 17.13 0.99
N TYR A 103 -10.36 16.39 1.80
CA TYR A 103 -10.81 15.85 3.07
C TYR A 103 -10.69 16.87 4.21
N PHE A 104 -9.62 17.67 4.24
CA PHE A 104 -9.35 18.59 5.36
C PHE A 104 -9.73 20.05 5.10
N HIS A 105 -9.71 20.51 3.85
CA HIS A 105 -10.05 21.91 3.50
C HIS A 105 -11.36 22.03 2.70
N GLY A 106 -12.03 20.92 2.38
CA GLY A 106 -13.31 20.93 1.70
C GLY A 106 -14.46 21.34 2.64
N ASP A 107 -15.21 22.37 2.26
CA ASP A 107 -16.43 22.81 2.96
C ASP A 107 -17.52 21.71 3.05
N ARG A 108 -17.39 20.63 2.25
CA ARG A 108 -18.33 19.50 2.20
C ARG A 108 -17.58 18.19 1.96
N ALA A 109 -18.05 17.11 2.59
CA ALA A 109 -17.58 15.76 2.32
C ALA A 109 -17.81 15.40 0.85
N VAL A 110 -16.73 15.28 0.08
CA VAL A 110 -16.78 14.93 -1.33
C VAL A 110 -16.75 13.42 -1.49
N ILE A 111 -17.55 12.90 -2.44
CA ILE A 111 -17.59 11.47 -2.74
C ILE A 111 -16.19 11.04 -3.21
N PRO A 112 -15.59 9.99 -2.64
CA PRO A 112 -14.23 9.56 -2.97
C PRO A 112 -13.98 9.37 -4.47
N ALA A 113 -14.98 8.86 -5.21
CA ALA A 113 -14.89 8.72 -6.67
C ALA A 113 -14.65 10.06 -7.37
N ARG A 114 -15.32 11.13 -6.92
CA ARG A 114 -15.14 12.48 -7.48
C ARG A 114 -13.79 13.08 -7.10
N ALA A 115 -13.31 12.82 -5.88
CA ALA A 115 -11.97 13.24 -5.47
C ALA A 115 -10.87 12.59 -6.32
N MET A 116 -11.07 11.34 -6.76
CA MET A 116 -10.12 10.68 -7.66
C MET A 116 -10.11 11.27 -9.09
N GLU A 117 -11.22 11.80 -9.57
CA GLU A 117 -11.22 12.53 -10.86
C GLU A 117 -10.41 13.84 -10.76
N ASP A 118 -10.44 14.49 -9.59
CA ASP A 118 -9.61 15.67 -9.31
C ASP A 118 -8.11 15.30 -9.31
N VAL A 119 -7.73 14.10 -8.83
CA VAL A 119 -6.36 13.55 -8.96
C VAL A 119 -5.96 13.44 -10.43
N PHE A 120 -6.82 12.93 -11.30
CA PHE A 120 -6.51 12.80 -12.72
C PHE A 120 -6.32 14.16 -13.39
N SER A 121 -7.14 15.15 -13.03
CA SER A 121 -6.98 16.53 -13.48
C SER A 121 -5.64 17.14 -13.03
N GLU A 122 -5.26 16.88 -11.78
CA GLU A 122 -3.97 17.30 -11.22
C GLU A 122 -2.78 16.65 -11.94
N MET A 123 -2.86 15.34 -12.18
CA MET A 123 -1.86 14.60 -12.95
C MET A 123 -1.70 15.16 -14.37
N LYS A 124 -2.80 15.47 -15.05
CA LYS A 124 -2.78 16.11 -16.37
C LYS A 124 -2.12 17.49 -16.30
N ARG A 125 -2.36 18.27 -15.23
CA ARG A 125 -1.75 19.59 -15.07
C ARG A 125 -0.24 19.50 -14.85
N GLN A 126 0.20 18.69 -13.88
CA GLN A 126 1.58 18.60 -13.42
C GLN A 126 2.48 17.79 -14.36
N MET A 127 1.99 16.66 -14.87
CA MET A 127 2.80 15.69 -15.61
C MET A 127 2.48 15.62 -17.11
N LYS A 128 1.40 16.27 -17.56
CA LYS A 128 0.90 16.16 -18.94
C LYS A 128 0.54 14.73 -19.34
N ILE A 129 0.16 13.91 -18.36
CA ILE A 129 -0.32 12.53 -18.56
C ILE A 129 -1.83 12.54 -18.40
N GLU A 130 -2.54 11.95 -19.36
CA GLU A 130 -3.99 11.79 -19.28
C GLU A 130 -4.35 10.47 -18.61
N ALA A 131 -5.26 10.52 -17.64
CA ALA A 131 -5.82 9.37 -16.96
C ALA A 131 -7.34 9.54 -16.89
N ARG A 132 -8.08 8.44 -17.11
CA ARG A 132 -9.54 8.42 -17.06
C ARG A 132 -10.04 7.05 -16.63
N TRP A 133 -11.27 6.99 -16.12
CA TRP A 133 -11.93 5.74 -15.82
C TRP A 133 -12.38 5.06 -17.11
N ILE A 134 -12.24 3.74 -17.18
CA ILE A 134 -12.71 2.92 -18.30
C ILE A 134 -13.51 1.75 -17.72
N SER A 135 -14.73 1.56 -18.21
CA SER A 135 -15.57 0.43 -17.82
C SER A 135 -15.18 -0.83 -18.59
N VAL A 136 -14.89 -1.91 -17.86
CA VAL A 136 -14.40 -3.18 -18.44
C VAL A 136 -15.48 -4.27 -18.41
N ASN A 137 -16.00 -4.59 -17.23
CA ASN A 137 -16.92 -5.72 -17.04
C ASN A 137 -18.40 -5.34 -17.06
N LEU A 138 -18.69 -4.05 -16.89
CA LEU A 138 -20.03 -3.53 -16.75
C LEU A 138 -20.30 -2.49 -17.83
N ARG A 139 -21.57 -2.24 -18.13
CA ARG A 139 -21.94 -1.11 -18.98
C ARG A 139 -21.52 0.18 -18.29
N ALA A 140 -20.83 1.06 -19.01
CA ALA A 140 -20.43 2.35 -18.49
C ALA A 140 -21.67 3.14 -18.05
N MET A 141 -21.62 3.69 -16.84
CA MET A 141 -22.71 4.51 -16.29
C MET A 141 -22.62 5.98 -16.72
N SER A 142 -21.46 6.40 -17.25
CA SER A 142 -21.24 7.67 -17.94
C SER A 142 -20.62 7.39 -19.30
N ILE A 143 -20.92 8.24 -20.27
CA ILE A 143 -20.36 8.20 -21.63
C ILE A 143 -18.83 8.37 -21.58
N ASP A 144 -18.36 9.21 -20.66
CA ASP A 144 -16.93 9.54 -20.49
C ASP A 144 -16.06 8.33 -20.06
N HIS A 145 -16.69 7.20 -19.71
CA HIS A 145 -16.01 5.99 -19.23
C HIS A 145 -16.06 4.83 -20.24
N GLU A 146 -16.57 5.07 -21.46
CA GLU A 146 -16.50 4.09 -22.54
C GLU A 146 -15.11 4.10 -23.20
N PRO A 147 -14.56 2.93 -23.59
CA PRO A 147 -13.33 2.86 -24.38
C PRO A 147 -13.53 3.54 -25.75
N GLU A 148 -12.74 4.56 -26.06
CA GLU A 148 -12.89 5.35 -27.30
C GLU A 148 -11.87 4.93 -28.36
N THR A 149 -10.63 4.68 -27.93
CA THR A 149 -9.55 4.34 -28.83
C THR A 149 -9.44 2.83 -29.04
N GLU A 150 -8.75 2.43 -30.11
CA GLU A 150 -8.51 1.02 -30.39
C GLU A 150 -7.64 0.35 -29.30
N PHE A 151 -6.67 1.09 -28.79
CA PHE A 151 -5.86 0.66 -27.65
C PHE A 151 -6.74 0.39 -26.41
N GLU A 152 -7.63 1.32 -26.07
CA GLU A 152 -8.51 1.17 -24.90
C GLU A 152 -9.49 0.01 -25.05
N ARG A 153 -10.05 -0.19 -26.26
CA ARG A 153 -10.90 -1.37 -26.55
C ARG A 153 -10.14 -2.68 -26.37
N GLN A 154 -8.90 -2.75 -26.85
CA GLN A 154 -8.06 -3.93 -26.69
C GLN A 154 -7.67 -4.16 -25.22
N ALA A 155 -7.31 -3.09 -24.51
CA ALA A 155 -6.99 -3.16 -23.08
C ALA A 155 -8.20 -3.62 -22.25
N ALA A 156 -9.39 -3.08 -22.52
CA ALA A 156 -10.62 -3.52 -21.86
C ALA A 156 -10.89 -5.02 -22.13
N LYS A 157 -10.78 -5.46 -23.39
CA LYS A 157 -10.96 -6.87 -23.75
C LYS A 157 -9.94 -7.81 -23.10
N ALA A 158 -8.71 -7.35 -22.87
CA ALA A 158 -7.68 -8.14 -22.21
C ALA A 158 -7.89 -8.27 -20.69
N LEU A 159 -8.67 -7.37 -20.09
CA LEU A 159 -8.94 -7.30 -18.66
C LEU A 159 -10.33 -7.84 -18.27
N SER A 160 -11.19 -8.12 -19.24
CA SER A 160 -12.55 -8.69 -19.06
C SER A 160 -12.53 -10.22 -18.95
#